data_AF-A0AAD3DIF8-F1
#
_entry.id   AF-A0AAD3DIF8-F1
#
_cell.length_a   1.000
_cell.length_b   1.000
_cell.length_c   1.000
_cell.angle_alpha   90.00
_cell.angle_beta   90.00
_cell.angle_gamma   90.00
#
_symmetry.space_group_name_H-M   'P 1'
#
loop_
_entity.id
_entity.type
_entity.pdbx_description
1 polymer ?
#
loop_
_entity_poly.entity_id
_entity_poly.type
_entity_poly.pdbx_seq_one_letter_code
_entity_poly.pdbx_strand_id
1 'polypeptide(L)'
;MEQLLLPPEGGLRREPSGAFFVPSWTRSTCSGDVTTDTSSTSIGEAEEQQNNSRRISLCKQVLLEATLNFNTAPSAQMPVLKTPACRNSGALLPLLNMLAAEQEPTRTVRSLHTLSFLLLDKANRRVCHELRALDTLLDILRRATDQQVLISALEAICCLCKNDAKDKMSLWQHPNKGALLSMLSNRHSSVIVTEALVTCRALCFAPSGTSSSGTALVSPVGSFTGSCGFPGCKEQQPSDHGSAGGASSSGLASSTARCPSMQLLEPALLTVASELLHPSTDTHVLLRALKLLLSASAIVSSAAGGSSSQGSFWHNAVFRMVPLLTHCCEVDVVEAALAVLVNLSEHRVFHNMFYAAGCIPPLLHLLSHKRSDVSQSASCVLSALSEGGLSRDKLCQDTALLAMLRVLQANHSVVVTLGVLYMLGRLAAYRAQVVRSLKAWGAVQLLTRLLATTRDEDAAEGCRQLMQLLGVPVPQPPQPPALAAIAAPDRPGKCSSMDGSTRMAANPATLHVAFSSIAMFGGVAGGSPPGPITGSAGGVGALCRTISAAATVTGAVAAEDYAPLGPTAMGAIAAAASMPKPLEAEVAGPEGCAPCNGDSPYQRSSLRYFGVAAGAACGPVGPIAAAVPPAAAY
;
A
#
# COMPACT_ATOMS: atom_id res chain seq x y z
N MET A 1 -34.44 -22.23 -73.62
CA MET A 1 -33.29 -23.04 -74.08
C MET A 1 -32.45 -23.33 -72.86
N GLU A 2 -32.89 -24.34 -72.11
CA GLU A 2 -32.27 -25.69 -72.05
C GLU A 2 -31.17 -25.70 -70.98
N GLN A 3 -31.48 -26.16 -69.76
CA GLN A 3 -31.54 -27.55 -69.27
C GLN A 3 -30.16 -28.21 -69.11
N LEU A 4 -29.82 -28.55 -67.86
CA LEU A 4 -29.53 -29.91 -67.32
C LEU A 4 -28.85 -29.75 -65.93
N LEU A 5 -29.57 -29.84 -64.80
CA LEU A 5 -30.05 -31.02 -64.05
C LEU A 5 -28.95 -31.89 -63.42
N LEU A 6 -28.76 -31.75 -62.10
CA LEU A 6 -28.34 -32.78 -61.14
C LEU A 6 -28.87 -32.38 -59.74
N PRO A 7 -29.27 -33.34 -58.85
CA PRO A 7 -30.04 -33.05 -57.65
C PRO A 7 -29.16 -32.87 -56.40
N PRO A 8 -29.60 -32.15 -55.35
CA PRO A 8 -29.05 -32.32 -54.01
C PRO A 8 -30.00 -33.20 -53.19
N GLU A 9 -29.60 -34.44 -52.94
CA GLU A 9 -30.18 -35.24 -51.86
C GLU A 9 -29.53 -34.86 -50.51
N GLY A 10 -30.38 -34.54 -49.55
CA GLY A 10 -30.35 -35.12 -48.20
C GLY A 10 -29.15 -34.83 -47.29
N GLY A 11 -29.39 -34.04 -46.23
CA GLY A 11 -28.56 -34.12 -45.03
C GLY A 11 -28.51 -32.90 -44.11
N LEU A 12 -29.63 -32.26 -43.79
CA LEU A 12 -29.68 -31.29 -42.69
C LEU A 12 -29.53 -32.01 -41.34
N ARG A 13 -28.27 -32.27 -40.94
CA ARG A 13 -27.92 -32.60 -39.56
C ARG A 13 -28.00 -31.32 -38.75
N ARG A 14 -29.15 -31.12 -38.12
CA ARG A 14 -29.43 -30.03 -37.17
C ARG A 14 -28.54 -30.25 -35.94
N GLU A 15 -27.37 -29.63 -35.91
CA GLU A 15 -26.63 -29.47 -34.66
C GLU A 15 -27.46 -28.58 -33.72
N PRO A 16 -27.71 -29.01 -32.47
CA PRO A 16 -28.29 -28.12 -31.49
C PRO A 16 -27.22 -27.09 -31.12
N SER A 17 -27.29 -25.89 -31.70
CA SER A 17 -26.67 -24.71 -31.12
C SER A 17 -27.35 -24.42 -29.78
N GLY A 18 -26.92 -25.16 -28.74
CA GLY A 18 -27.16 -24.80 -27.37
C GLY A 18 -26.32 -23.57 -27.07
N ALA A 19 -26.87 -22.39 -27.36
CA ALA A 19 -26.36 -21.13 -26.85
C ALA A 19 -26.49 -21.18 -25.31
N PHE A 20 -25.50 -21.75 -24.65
CA PHE A 20 -25.41 -21.74 -23.20
C PHE A 20 -25.01 -20.34 -22.78
N PHE A 21 -25.97 -19.62 -22.19
CA PHE A 21 -25.73 -18.39 -21.45
C PHE A 21 -24.69 -18.66 -20.37
N VAL A 22 -23.46 -18.20 -20.58
CA VAL A 22 -22.51 -17.99 -19.49
C VAL A 22 -23.05 -16.77 -18.74
N PRO A 23 -23.46 -16.88 -17.46
CA PRO A 23 -23.82 -15.70 -16.70
C PRO A 23 -22.58 -14.81 -16.66
N SER A 24 -22.64 -13.65 -17.30
CA SER A 24 -21.63 -12.63 -17.09
C SER A 24 -21.70 -12.25 -15.62
N TRP A 25 -20.65 -12.57 -14.87
CA TRP A 25 -20.48 -12.10 -13.51
C TRP A 25 -20.18 -10.60 -13.57
N THR A 26 -21.18 -9.80 -13.90
CA THR A 26 -21.14 -8.35 -13.68
C THR A 26 -21.18 -8.16 -12.18
N ARG A 27 -20.00 -8.05 -11.58
CA ARG A 27 -19.82 -7.65 -10.19
C ARG A 27 -20.43 -6.24 -10.10
N SER A 28 -21.67 -6.17 -9.62
CA SER A 28 -22.45 -4.92 -9.58
C SER A 28 -21.69 -3.88 -8.76
N THR A 29 -21.29 -2.79 -9.39
CA THR A 29 -20.65 -1.63 -8.76
C THR A 29 -21.72 -0.58 -8.54
N CYS A 30 -22.67 -0.85 -7.65
CA CYS A 30 -23.66 0.16 -7.28
C CYS A 30 -22.99 1.24 -6.41
N SER A 31 -22.70 2.39 -7.01
CA SER A 31 -22.51 3.66 -6.29
C SER A 31 -23.89 4.25 -6.05
N GLY A 32 -24.46 4.01 -4.88
CA GLY A 32 -25.80 4.49 -4.51
C GLY A 32 -25.73 5.57 -3.44
N ASP A 33 -26.11 6.79 -3.81
CA ASP A 33 -26.37 7.89 -2.88
C ASP A 33 -27.52 7.52 -1.92
N VAL A 34 -27.29 7.80 -0.64
CA VAL A 34 -28.18 7.46 0.47
C VAL A 34 -29.34 8.46 0.52
N THR A 35 -30.53 8.03 0.12
CA THR A 35 -31.79 8.61 0.59
C THR A 35 -32.57 7.54 1.34
N THR A 36 -32.84 7.83 2.61
CA THR A 36 -33.49 6.96 3.59
C THR A 36 -34.96 6.75 3.26
N ASP A 37 -35.33 5.54 2.84
CA ASP A 37 -36.69 5.01 2.97
C ASP A 37 -36.63 3.55 3.45
N THR A 38 -37.11 3.35 4.68
CA THR A 38 -37.18 2.06 5.37
C THR A 38 -38.37 1.24 4.86
N SER A 39 -38.24 0.49 3.76
CA SER A 39 -39.14 -0.64 3.41
C SER A 39 -38.74 -1.49 2.18
N SER A 40 -37.45 -1.55 1.78
CA SER A 40 -37.03 -2.25 0.55
C SER A 40 -36.23 -3.54 0.78
N THR A 41 -36.78 -4.54 1.48
CA THR A 41 -36.07 -5.80 1.79
C THR A 41 -36.27 -6.97 0.82
N SER A 42 -37.06 -6.90 -0.26
CA SER A 42 -37.53 -8.15 -0.90
C SER A 42 -36.93 -8.55 -2.26
N ILE A 43 -36.19 -7.69 -2.97
CA ILE A 43 -35.76 -8.01 -4.34
C ILE A 43 -34.38 -8.70 -4.38
N GLY A 44 -33.41 -8.23 -3.58
CA GLY A 44 -32.04 -8.75 -3.61
C GLY A 44 -31.92 -10.20 -3.10
N GLU A 45 -32.65 -10.56 -2.05
CA GLU A 45 -32.57 -11.90 -1.45
C GLU A 45 -33.11 -12.99 -2.39
N ALA A 46 -34.14 -12.68 -3.19
CA ALA A 46 -34.72 -13.62 -4.15
C ALA A 46 -33.74 -13.92 -5.30
N GLU A 47 -33.05 -12.90 -5.82
CA GLU A 47 -32.04 -13.07 -6.87
C GLU A 47 -30.82 -13.85 -6.37
N GLU A 48 -30.36 -13.59 -5.14
CA GLU A 48 -29.26 -14.32 -4.53
C GLU A 48 -29.62 -15.80 -4.32
N GLN A 49 -30.83 -16.09 -3.83
CA GLN A 49 -31.29 -17.45 -3.63
C GLN A 49 -31.46 -18.22 -4.95
N GLN A 50 -31.94 -17.55 -6.00
CA GLN A 50 -32.03 -18.14 -7.34
C GLN A 50 -30.63 -18.43 -7.90
N ASN A 51 -29.68 -17.52 -7.72
CA ASN A 51 -28.30 -17.71 -8.13
C ASN A 51 -27.63 -18.86 -7.37
N ASN A 52 -27.86 -18.97 -6.06
CA ASN A 52 -27.36 -20.09 -5.25
C ASN A 52 -27.93 -21.43 -5.72
N SER A 53 -29.22 -21.49 -6.05
CA SER A 53 -29.86 -22.70 -6.58
C SER A 53 -29.25 -23.13 -7.92
N ARG A 54 -28.99 -22.17 -8.83
CA ARG A 54 -28.31 -22.43 -10.11
C ARG A 54 -26.87 -22.93 -9.90
N ARG A 55 -26.13 -22.33 -8.97
CA ARG A 55 -24.76 -22.75 -8.62
C ARG A 55 -24.73 -24.17 -8.09
N ILE A 56 -25.65 -24.53 -7.20
CA ILE A 56 -25.74 -25.89 -6.65
C ILE A 56 -26.03 -26.91 -7.76
N SER A 57 -26.96 -26.62 -8.66
CA SER A 57 -27.29 -27.52 -9.79
C SER A 57 -26.10 -27.70 -10.73
N LEU A 58 -25.39 -26.62 -11.07
CA LEU A 58 -24.17 -26.69 -11.89
C LEU A 58 -23.07 -27.51 -11.19
N CYS A 59 -22.82 -27.26 -9.91
CA CYS A 59 -21.84 -28.02 -9.13
C CYS A 59 -22.16 -29.52 -9.14
N LYS A 60 -23.43 -29.90 -8.95
CA LYS A 60 -23.87 -31.31 -9.01
C LYS A 60 -23.59 -31.94 -10.37
N GLN A 61 -23.89 -31.22 -11.46
CA GLN A 61 -23.65 -31.70 -12.82
C GLN A 61 -22.15 -31.91 -13.08
N VAL A 62 -21.32 -30.93 -12.73
CA VAL A 62 -19.86 -31.00 -12.93
C VAL A 62 -19.24 -32.12 -12.10
N LEU A 63 -19.70 -32.33 -10.86
CA LEU A 63 -19.20 -33.42 -10.00
C LEU A 63 -19.61 -34.80 -10.52
N LEU A 64 -20.83 -34.93 -11.06
CA LEU A 64 -21.28 -36.16 -11.70
C LEU A 64 -20.42 -36.48 -12.94
N GLU A 65 -20.22 -35.49 -13.82
CA GLU A 65 -19.37 -35.61 -15.01
C GLU A 65 -17.94 -36.01 -14.64
N ALA A 66 -17.33 -35.32 -13.66
CA ALA A 66 -15.99 -35.62 -13.17
C ALA A 66 -15.88 -37.07 -12.68
N THR A 67 -16.88 -37.53 -11.92
CA THR A 67 -16.91 -38.89 -11.36
C THR A 67 -17.06 -39.95 -12.45
N LEU A 68 -17.94 -39.71 -13.43
CA LEU A 68 -18.12 -40.61 -14.57
C LEU A 68 -16.85 -40.73 -15.41
N ASN A 69 -16.23 -39.60 -15.75
CA ASN A 69 -14.98 -39.58 -16.51
C ASN A 69 -13.84 -40.28 -15.75
N PHE A 70 -13.76 -40.06 -14.43
CA PHE A 70 -12.74 -40.68 -13.59
C PHE A 70 -12.86 -42.21 -13.55
N ASN A 71 -14.08 -42.75 -13.49
CA ASN A 71 -14.31 -44.20 -13.48
C ASN A 71 -13.98 -44.88 -14.83
N THR A 72 -14.01 -44.12 -15.93
CA THR A 72 -13.69 -44.64 -17.27
C THR A 72 -12.20 -44.54 -17.64
N ALA A 73 -11.43 -43.71 -16.93
CA ALA A 73 -10.01 -43.54 -17.20
C ALA A 73 -9.22 -44.80 -16.77
N PRO A 74 -8.28 -45.30 -17.59
CA PRO A 74 -7.44 -46.44 -17.21
C PRO A 74 -6.72 -46.12 -15.91
N SER A 75 -6.86 -47.01 -14.92
CA SER A 75 -6.55 -46.77 -13.50
C SER A 75 -5.17 -46.18 -13.29
N ALA A 76 -5.09 -44.85 -13.22
CA ALA A 76 -3.93 -44.18 -12.64
C ALA A 76 -3.88 -44.57 -11.17
N GLN A 77 -2.76 -45.13 -10.72
CA GLN A 77 -2.56 -45.57 -9.34
C GLN A 77 -2.95 -44.43 -8.38
N MET A 78 -4.07 -44.60 -7.68
CA MET A 78 -4.55 -43.59 -6.76
C MET A 78 -3.63 -43.52 -5.55
N PRO A 79 -3.20 -42.32 -5.12
CA PRO A 79 -2.59 -42.17 -3.81
C PRO A 79 -3.61 -42.63 -2.76
N VAL A 80 -3.25 -43.67 -1.99
CA VAL A 80 -4.10 -44.19 -0.94
C VAL A 80 -4.26 -43.11 0.13
N LEU A 81 -5.44 -42.47 0.17
CA LEU A 81 -5.77 -41.47 1.17
C LEU A 81 -5.94 -42.16 2.53
N LYS A 82 -5.04 -41.86 3.46
CA LYS A 82 -5.01 -42.49 4.80
C LYS A 82 -6.12 -41.99 5.73
N THR A 83 -6.73 -40.84 5.43
CA THR A 83 -7.65 -40.14 6.33
C THR A 83 -9.11 -40.44 5.98
N PRO A 84 -9.95 -40.90 6.92
CA PRO A 84 -11.36 -41.20 6.67
C PRO A 84 -12.18 -39.96 6.29
N ALA A 85 -11.74 -38.76 6.68
CA ALA A 85 -12.36 -37.49 6.28
C ALA A 85 -12.39 -37.28 4.75
N CYS A 86 -11.42 -37.86 4.02
CA CYS A 86 -11.39 -37.81 2.57
C CYS A 86 -12.49 -38.65 1.90
N ARG A 87 -13.13 -39.59 2.61
CA ARG A 87 -14.13 -40.49 2.02
C ARG A 87 -15.45 -39.79 1.70
N ASN A 88 -15.81 -38.75 2.44
CA ASN A 88 -17.06 -38.01 2.22
C ASN A 88 -16.97 -37.01 1.06
N SER A 89 -15.76 -36.63 0.67
CA SER A 89 -15.50 -35.68 -0.42
C SER A 89 -15.17 -36.38 -1.73
N GLY A 90 -15.59 -37.63 -1.93
CA GLY A 90 -15.11 -38.53 -2.99
C GLY A 90 -15.11 -37.97 -4.42
N ALA A 91 -15.86 -36.89 -4.69
CA ALA A 91 -15.88 -36.18 -5.97
C ALA A 91 -14.76 -35.13 -6.17
N LEU A 92 -14.02 -34.72 -5.12
CA LEU A 92 -12.94 -33.72 -5.23
C LEU A 92 -11.74 -34.25 -6.03
N LEU A 93 -11.34 -35.50 -5.80
CA LEU A 93 -10.23 -36.09 -6.54
C LEU A 93 -10.56 -36.31 -8.03
N PRO A 94 -11.73 -36.86 -8.40
CA PRO A 94 -12.21 -36.82 -9.78
C PRO A 94 -12.21 -35.41 -10.38
N LEU A 95 -12.67 -34.39 -9.64
CA LEU A 95 -12.69 -33.01 -10.10
C LEU A 95 -11.28 -32.45 -10.36
N LEU A 96 -10.33 -32.70 -9.47
CA LEU A 96 -8.94 -32.26 -9.64
C LEU A 96 -8.25 -33.00 -10.80
N ASN A 97 -8.51 -34.29 -10.98
CA ASN A 97 -7.98 -35.05 -12.11
C ASN A 97 -8.57 -34.58 -13.44
N MET A 98 -9.88 -34.26 -13.46
CA MET A 98 -10.50 -33.63 -14.62
C MET A 98 -9.85 -32.27 -14.89
N LEU A 99 -9.65 -31.41 -13.88
CA LEU A 99 -8.96 -30.13 -14.03
C LEU A 99 -7.52 -30.26 -14.54
N ALA A 100 -6.80 -31.33 -14.17
CA ALA A 100 -5.44 -31.58 -14.64
C ALA A 100 -5.40 -32.07 -16.09
N ALA A 101 -6.34 -32.93 -16.49
CA ALA A 101 -6.40 -33.50 -17.83
C ALA A 101 -7.06 -32.57 -18.86
N GLU A 102 -8.02 -31.74 -18.43
CA GLU A 102 -8.87 -30.93 -19.30
C GLU A 102 -8.05 -29.85 -20.01
N GLN A 103 -8.33 -29.70 -21.30
CA GLN A 103 -7.78 -28.64 -22.16
C GLN A 103 -8.87 -27.69 -22.66
N GLU A 104 -10.15 -28.09 -22.60
CA GLU A 104 -11.25 -27.24 -23.05
C GLU A 104 -11.53 -26.11 -22.04
N PRO A 105 -11.36 -24.83 -22.43
CA PRO A 105 -11.44 -23.70 -21.50
C PRO A 105 -12.82 -23.60 -20.83
N THR A 106 -13.90 -23.89 -21.55
CA THR A 106 -15.25 -23.77 -21.00
C THR A 106 -15.51 -24.78 -19.88
N ARG A 107 -15.01 -26.01 -20.03
CA ARG A 107 -15.09 -27.06 -19.00
C ARG A 107 -14.19 -26.75 -17.83
N THR A 108 -12.97 -26.28 -18.08
CA THR A 108 -12.04 -25.86 -17.03
C THR A 108 -12.64 -24.74 -16.17
N VAL A 109 -13.24 -23.71 -16.77
CA VAL A 109 -13.90 -22.61 -16.03
C VAL A 109 -15.04 -23.13 -15.14
N ARG A 110 -15.95 -23.97 -15.67
CA ARG A 110 -17.04 -24.56 -14.87
C ARG A 110 -16.52 -25.41 -13.71
N SER A 111 -15.43 -26.14 -13.96
CA SER A 111 -14.78 -26.99 -12.97
C SER A 111 -14.09 -26.17 -11.87
N LEU A 112 -13.42 -25.08 -12.24
CA LEU A 112 -12.81 -24.13 -11.31
C LEU A 112 -13.88 -23.42 -10.47
N HIS A 113 -14.99 -22.98 -11.05
CA HIS A 113 -16.10 -22.39 -10.29
C HIS A 113 -16.72 -23.39 -9.31
N THR A 114 -16.88 -24.64 -9.72
CA THR A 114 -17.35 -25.73 -8.84
C THR A 114 -16.38 -25.95 -7.69
N LEU A 115 -15.07 -25.98 -7.98
CA LEU A 115 -14.03 -26.09 -6.96
C LEU A 115 -14.07 -24.90 -5.98
N SER A 116 -14.10 -23.66 -6.47
CA SER A 116 -14.19 -22.45 -5.64
C SER A 116 -15.41 -22.45 -4.72
N PHE A 117 -16.56 -22.93 -5.19
CA PHE A 117 -17.76 -23.11 -4.37
C PHE A 117 -17.56 -24.16 -3.28
N LEU A 118 -16.97 -25.31 -3.59
CA LEU A 118 -16.69 -26.36 -2.62
C LEU A 118 -15.65 -25.92 -1.58
N LEU A 119 -14.69 -25.09 -1.96
CA LEU A 119 -13.66 -24.51 -1.09
C LEU A 119 -14.21 -23.49 -0.09
N LEU A 120 -15.49 -23.13 -0.13
CA LEU A 120 -16.14 -22.37 0.95
C LEU A 120 -16.18 -23.18 2.26
N ASP A 121 -16.29 -24.51 2.16
CA ASP A 121 -16.26 -25.41 3.30
C ASP A 121 -14.83 -25.69 3.79
N LYS A 122 -14.63 -25.66 5.11
CA LYS A 122 -13.31 -25.84 5.74
C LYS A 122 -12.77 -27.27 5.61
N ALA A 123 -13.64 -28.28 5.66
CA ALA A 123 -13.22 -29.68 5.48
C ALA A 123 -12.78 -29.92 4.03
N ASN A 124 -13.52 -29.40 3.05
CA ASN A 124 -13.13 -29.50 1.64
C ASN A 124 -11.77 -28.84 1.33
N ARG A 125 -11.47 -27.69 1.93
CA ARG A 125 -10.13 -27.06 1.81
C ARG A 125 -9.03 -27.99 2.30
N ARG A 126 -9.19 -28.59 3.49
CA ARG A 126 -8.21 -29.54 4.05
C ARG A 126 -7.99 -30.74 3.13
N VAL A 127 -9.06 -31.32 2.60
CA VAL A 127 -8.98 -32.43 1.64
C VAL A 127 -8.26 -31.98 0.36
N CYS A 128 -8.55 -30.79 -0.16
CA CYS A 128 -7.84 -30.26 -1.32
C CYS A 128 -6.34 -30.07 -1.07
N HIS A 129 -5.93 -29.69 0.14
CA HIS A 129 -4.52 -29.65 0.52
C HIS A 129 -3.87 -31.04 0.57
N GLU A 130 -4.56 -32.04 1.13
CA GLU A 130 -4.09 -33.44 1.11
C GLU A 130 -3.95 -33.98 -0.33
N LEU A 131 -4.84 -33.54 -1.23
CA LEU A 131 -4.86 -33.89 -2.65
C LEU A 131 -3.91 -33.05 -3.53
N ARG A 132 -3.10 -32.16 -2.94
CA ARG A 132 -2.20 -31.25 -3.68
C ARG A 132 -2.93 -30.44 -4.77
N ALA A 133 -4.13 -29.95 -4.45
CA ALA A 133 -4.91 -29.11 -5.36
C ALA A 133 -4.13 -27.86 -5.81
N LEU A 134 -3.26 -27.34 -4.94
CA LEU A 134 -2.42 -26.19 -5.24
C LEU A 134 -1.48 -26.44 -6.43
N ASP A 135 -0.87 -27.62 -6.53
CA ASP A 135 0.00 -28.01 -7.65
C ASP A 135 -0.77 -27.94 -8.96
N THR A 136 -2.01 -28.46 -8.96
CA THR A 136 -2.90 -28.47 -10.14
C THR A 136 -3.31 -27.04 -10.53
N LEU A 137 -3.69 -26.21 -9.56
CA LEU A 137 -4.11 -24.83 -9.82
C LEU A 137 -2.96 -23.95 -10.35
N LEU A 138 -1.75 -24.10 -9.79
CA LEU A 138 -0.57 -23.40 -10.28
C LEU A 138 -0.12 -23.90 -11.66
N ASP A 139 -0.29 -25.20 -11.95
CA ASP A 139 -0.04 -25.73 -13.28
C ASP A 139 -1.06 -25.20 -14.31
N ILE A 140 -2.34 -25.07 -13.93
CA ILE A 140 -3.36 -24.39 -14.76
C ILE A 140 -2.94 -22.95 -15.06
N LEU A 141 -2.52 -22.16 -14.06
CA LEU A 141 -2.03 -20.80 -14.29
C LEU A 141 -0.85 -20.76 -15.26
N ARG A 142 0.04 -21.75 -15.20
CA ARG A 142 1.21 -21.84 -16.07
C ARG A 142 0.86 -22.18 -17.52
N ARG A 143 -0.13 -23.05 -17.74
CA ARG A 143 -0.46 -23.60 -19.08
C ARG A 143 -1.61 -22.86 -19.77
N ALA A 144 -2.51 -22.24 -19.03
CA ALA A 144 -3.69 -21.60 -19.59
C ALA A 144 -3.34 -20.27 -20.28
N THR A 145 -3.88 -20.09 -21.48
CA THR A 145 -3.81 -18.81 -22.22
C THR A 145 -5.14 -18.06 -22.18
N ASP A 146 -6.24 -18.75 -21.87
CA ASP A 146 -7.57 -18.17 -21.81
C ASP A 146 -7.75 -17.30 -20.57
N GLN A 147 -8.23 -16.08 -20.77
CA GLN A 147 -8.40 -15.10 -19.70
C GLN A 147 -9.39 -15.56 -18.62
N GLN A 148 -10.48 -16.22 -18.99
CA GLN A 148 -11.48 -16.68 -18.01
C GLN A 148 -10.93 -17.83 -17.18
N VAL A 149 -10.21 -18.78 -17.79
CA VAL A 149 -9.53 -19.87 -17.06
C VAL A 149 -8.55 -19.30 -16.03
N LEU A 150 -7.73 -18.32 -16.41
CA LEU A 150 -6.76 -17.69 -15.52
C LEU A 150 -7.44 -16.97 -14.34
N ILE A 151 -8.51 -16.20 -14.59
CA ILE A 151 -9.27 -15.51 -13.55
C ILE A 151 -9.92 -16.50 -12.59
N SER A 152 -10.61 -17.53 -13.11
CA SER A 152 -11.24 -18.57 -12.28
C SER A 152 -10.21 -19.36 -11.47
N ALA A 153 -9.00 -19.57 -12.00
CA ALA A 153 -7.92 -20.25 -11.28
C ALA A 153 -7.36 -19.38 -10.14
N LEU A 154 -7.18 -18.07 -10.36
CA LEU A 154 -6.81 -17.12 -9.31
C LEU A 154 -7.84 -17.08 -8.19
N GLU A 155 -9.14 -17.06 -8.53
CA GLU A 155 -10.21 -17.12 -7.54
C GLU A 155 -10.18 -18.42 -6.73
N ALA A 156 -9.98 -19.57 -7.39
CA ALA A 156 -9.87 -20.86 -6.72
C ALA A 156 -8.65 -20.92 -5.77
N ILE A 157 -7.50 -20.40 -6.18
CA ILE A 157 -6.30 -20.28 -5.32
C ILE A 157 -6.59 -19.36 -4.13
N CYS A 158 -7.26 -18.23 -4.36
CA CYS A 158 -7.66 -17.34 -3.28
C CYS A 158 -8.56 -18.06 -2.28
N CYS A 159 -9.61 -18.76 -2.74
CA CYS A 159 -10.52 -19.52 -1.89
C CYS A 159 -9.82 -20.63 -1.11
N LEU A 160 -8.87 -21.33 -1.74
CA LEU A 160 -8.10 -22.40 -1.10
C LEU A 160 -7.30 -21.85 0.09
N CYS A 161 -6.59 -20.73 -0.08
CA CYS A 161 -5.64 -20.23 0.90
C CYS A 161 -6.18 -19.10 1.80
N LYS A 162 -7.38 -18.56 1.58
CA LYS A 162 -7.88 -17.33 2.24
C LYS A 162 -7.80 -17.35 3.77
N ASN A 163 -8.13 -18.48 4.39
CA ASN A 163 -8.51 -18.53 5.81
C ASN A 163 -7.42 -19.09 6.74
N ASP A 164 -6.41 -19.80 6.23
CA ASP A 164 -5.38 -20.41 7.06
C ASP A 164 -4.00 -19.80 6.72
N ALA A 165 -3.28 -19.35 7.76
CA ALA A 165 -1.92 -18.84 7.61
C ALA A 165 -0.97 -19.94 7.11
N LYS A 166 -1.19 -21.20 7.50
CA LYS A 166 -0.38 -22.34 7.04
C LYS A 166 -0.53 -22.54 5.53
N ASP A 167 -1.74 -22.41 5.02
CA ASP A 167 -2.02 -22.59 3.59
C ASP A 167 -1.41 -21.46 2.76
N LYS A 168 -1.47 -20.22 3.26
CA LYS A 168 -0.74 -19.09 2.66
C LYS A 168 0.76 -19.32 2.65
N MET A 169 1.34 -19.77 3.75
CA MET A 169 2.77 -20.12 3.82
C MET A 169 3.12 -21.21 2.80
N SER A 170 2.26 -22.24 2.68
CA SER A 170 2.48 -23.32 1.72
C SER A 170 2.50 -22.81 0.27
N LEU A 171 1.64 -21.84 -0.08
CA LEU A 171 1.64 -21.19 -1.38
C LEU A 171 2.96 -20.45 -1.65
N TRP A 172 3.43 -19.65 -0.70
CA TRP A 172 4.64 -18.84 -0.88
C TRP A 172 5.94 -19.65 -0.78
N GLN A 173 5.88 -20.87 -0.24
CA GLN A 173 6.96 -21.86 -0.26
C GLN A 173 6.88 -22.81 -1.47
N HIS A 174 5.79 -22.77 -2.23
CA HIS A 174 5.57 -23.69 -3.33
C HIS A 174 6.59 -23.47 -4.47
N PRO A 175 7.19 -24.53 -5.05
CA PRO A 175 8.18 -24.38 -6.12
C PRO A 175 7.62 -23.66 -7.36
N ASN A 176 6.34 -23.85 -7.66
CA ASN A 176 5.67 -23.24 -8.81
C ASN A 176 5.00 -21.89 -8.53
N LYS A 177 5.28 -21.23 -7.39
CA LYS A 177 4.72 -19.89 -7.09
C LYS A 177 5.07 -18.85 -8.17
N GLY A 178 6.14 -19.07 -8.92
CA GLY A 178 6.51 -18.26 -10.08
C GLY A 178 5.42 -18.16 -11.14
N ALA A 179 4.51 -19.15 -11.26
CA ALA A 179 3.35 -19.06 -12.14
C ALA A 179 2.42 -17.91 -11.73
N LEU A 180 2.11 -17.77 -10.43
CA LEU A 180 1.32 -16.66 -9.91
C LEU A 180 2.01 -15.31 -10.14
N LEU A 181 3.33 -15.23 -9.88
CA LEU A 181 4.10 -14.01 -10.10
C LEU A 181 4.21 -13.66 -11.59
N SER A 182 4.27 -14.64 -12.48
CA SER A 182 4.29 -14.39 -13.92
C SER A 182 3.02 -13.72 -14.43
N MET A 183 1.88 -13.93 -13.76
CA MET A 183 0.62 -13.26 -14.09
C MET A 183 0.64 -11.75 -13.84
N LEU A 184 1.57 -11.28 -13.02
CA LEU A 184 1.81 -9.86 -12.77
C LEU A 184 2.73 -9.23 -13.82
N SER A 185 3.16 -9.97 -14.85
CA SER A 185 3.92 -9.39 -15.95
C SER A 185 3.05 -8.49 -16.82
N ASN A 186 3.62 -7.39 -17.31
CA ASN A 186 3.00 -6.46 -18.28
C ASN A 186 2.58 -7.12 -19.62
N ARG A 187 2.84 -8.42 -19.81
CA ARG A 187 2.42 -9.18 -20.99
C ARG A 187 0.95 -9.61 -20.95
N HIS A 188 0.34 -9.63 -19.77
CA HIS A 188 -1.07 -10.03 -19.61
C HIS A 188 -2.02 -8.85 -19.73
N SER A 189 -3.31 -9.12 -19.96
CA SER A 189 -4.33 -8.09 -19.97
C SER A 189 -4.43 -7.43 -18.59
N SER A 190 -4.74 -6.13 -18.56
CA SER A 190 -4.87 -5.36 -17.31
C SER A 190 -5.86 -5.99 -16.32
N VAL A 191 -6.90 -6.66 -16.82
CA VAL A 191 -7.88 -7.40 -16.02
C VAL A 191 -7.22 -8.56 -15.25
N ILE A 192 -6.39 -9.36 -15.92
CA ILE A 192 -5.68 -10.49 -15.30
C ILE A 192 -4.68 -9.98 -14.26
N VAL A 193 -3.89 -8.96 -14.60
CA VAL A 193 -2.92 -8.36 -13.67
C VAL A 193 -3.62 -7.79 -12.44
N THR A 194 -4.76 -7.11 -12.64
CA THR A 194 -5.58 -6.55 -11.55
C THR A 194 -6.08 -7.66 -10.62
N GLU A 195 -6.62 -8.75 -11.16
CA GLU A 195 -7.12 -9.87 -10.35
C GLU A 195 -5.98 -10.61 -9.63
N ALA A 196 -4.82 -10.77 -10.30
CA ALA A 196 -3.63 -11.35 -9.70
C ALA A 196 -3.13 -10.48 -8.52
N LEU A 197 -3.09 -9.15 -8.66
CA LEU A 197 -2.74 -8.23 -7.57
C LEU A 197 -3.72 -8.30 -6.40
N VAL A 198 -5.03 -8.39 -6.68
CA VAL A 198 -6.06 -8.56 -5.65
C VAL A 198 -5.87 -9.88 -4.91
N THR A 199 -5.61 -10.96 -5.65
CA THR A 199 -5.35 -12.30 -5.12
C THR A 199 -4.10 -12.29 -4.24
N CYS A 200 -2.96 -11.77 -4.74
CA CYS A 200 -1.73 -11.63 -3.96
C CYS A 200 -1.93 -10.80 -2.69
N ARG A 201 -2.66 -9.68 -2.77
CA ARG A 201 -2.96 -8.85 -1.59
C ARG A 201 -3.79 -9.63 -0.55
N ALA A 202 -4.82 -10.34 -0.97
CA ALA A 202 -5.65 -11.14 -0.08
C ALA A 202 -4.83 -12.27 0.59
N LEU A 203 -3.88 -12.85 -0.14
CA LEU A 203 -3.05 -13.95 0.34
C LEU A 203 -1.92 -13.49 1.28
N CYS A 204 -1.38 -12.28 1.09
CA CYS A 204 -0.33 -11.73 1.95
C CYS A 204 -0.87 -10.99 3.18
N PHE A 205 -2.00 -10.30 3.07
CA PHE A 205 -2.43 -9.29 4.05
C PHE A 205 -3.82 -9.51 4.62
N ALA A 206 -4.41 -10.72 4.48
CA ALA A 206 -5.74 -10.92 5.08
C ALA A 206 -5.68 -10.59 6.57
N PRO A 207 -6.67 -9.84 7.09
CA PRO A 207 -6.74 -9.54 8.51
C PRO A 207 -6.70 -10.87 9.25
N SER A 208 -5.72 -11.02 10.14
CA SER A 208 -5.66 -12.12 11.10
C SER A 208 -6.98 -12.07 11.86
N GLY A 209 -7.96 -12.86 11.41
CA GLY A 209 -9.32 -12.78 11.92
C GLY A 209 -9.27 -12.89 13.43
N THR A 210 -9.67 -11.81 14.12
CA THR A 210 -10.12 -11.90 15.49
C THR A 210 -11.20 -12.97 15.48
N SER A 211 -10.91 -14.11 16.07
CA SER A 211 -11.78 -15.27 16.12
C SER A 211 -12.96 -15.00 17.07
N SER A 212 -13.78 -14.01 16.75
CA SER A 212 -15.09 -13.76 17.34
C SER A 212 -16.16 -14.27 16.39
N SER A 213 -16.98 -15.17 16.91
CA SER A 213 -18.03 -15.94 16.26
C SER A 213 -18.94 -15.14 15.30
N GLY A 214 -19.04 -15.64 14.07
CA GLY A 214 -20.29 -15.77 13.31
C GLY A 214 -21.10 -14.52 13.00
N THR A 215 -20.80 -13.85 11.90
CA THR A 215 -21.79 -13.25 10.98
C THR A 215 -21.13 -12.91 9.64
N ALA A 216 -21.92 -12.97 8.56
CA ALA A 216 -21.49 -13.15 7.19
C ALA A 216 -20.53 -12.08 6.61
N LEU A 217 -19.59 -12.55 5.78
CA LEU A 217 -18.65 -11.75 4.99
C LEU A 217 -19.37 -11.03 3.85
N VAL A 218 -19.58 -9.72 3.98
CA VAL A 218 -19.74 -8.80 2.84
C VAL A 218 -18.35 -8.23 2.49
N SER A 219 -18.01 -8.23 1.21
CA SER A 219 -16.73 -7.75 0.67
C SER A 219 -16.51 -6.25 0.95
N PRO A 220 -15.26 -5.78 1.19
CA PRO A 220 -15.01 -4.35 1.31
C PRO A 220 -14.80 -3.75 -0.07
N VAL A 221 -15.86 -3.21 -0.66
CA VAL A 221 -15.78 -2.14 -1.66
C VAL A 221 -16.52 -0.95 -1.04
N GLY A 222 -15.77 -0.11 -0.36
CA GLY A 222 -16.26 1.13 0.24
C GLY A 222 -15.13 2.14 0.29
N SER A 223 -15.39 3.31 -0.30
CA SER A 223 -14.54 4.49 -0.22
C SER A 223 -14.25 4.84 1.24
N PHE A 224 -13.00 5.15 1.56
CA PHE A 224 -12.63 5.68 2.88
C PHE A 224 -13.11 7.13 2.98
N THR A 225 -14.32 7.34 3.48
CA THR A 225 -14.73 8.61 4.07
C THR A 225 -15.14 8.34 5.51
N GLY A 226 -14.33 8.80 6.45
CA GLY A 226 -14.53 8.59 7.88
C GLY A 226 -15.73 9.38 8.40
N SER A 227 -16.66 8.69 9.06
CA SER A 227 -17.58 9.30 10.01
C SER A 227 -17.86 8.28 11.12
N CYS A 228 -17.37 8.58 12.31
CA CYS A 228 -17.52 7.76 13.51
C CYS A 228 -18.68 8.30 14.35
N GLY A 229 -19.83 7.62 14.29
CA GLY A 229 -20.95 7.77 15.22
C GLY A 229 -20.99 6.60 16.21
N PHE A 230 -20.78 6.87 17.49
CA PHE A 230 -21.01 5.93 18.59
C PHE A 230 -22.51 5.81 18.89
N PRO A 231 -23.00 4.62 19.25
CA PRO A 231 -23.92 4.54 20.38
C PRO A 231 -23.51 3.47 21.39
N GLY A 232 -23.61 3.84 22.67
CA GLY A 232 -23.24 3.02 23.81
C GLY A 232 -24.23 1.88 24.08
N CYS A 233 -23.67 0.74 24.53
CA CYS A 233 -24.43 -0.34 25.11
C CYS A 233 -24.05 -0.50 26.59
N LYS A 234 -25.10 -0.59 27.41
CA LYS A 234 -25.09 -0.69 28.85
C LYS A 234 -24.53 -2.03 29.31
N GLU A 235 -23.77 -1.92 30.39
CA GLU A 235 -23.17 -2.98 31.18
C GLU A 235 -24.24 -3.71 32.00
N GLN A 236 -24.24 -5.04 31.95
CA GLN A 236 -25.12 -5.90 32.74
C GLN A 236 -24.26 -7.02 33.36
N GLN A 237 -24.07 -6.95 34.68
CA GLN A 237 -23.40 -7.95 35.51
C GLN A 237 -24.17 -9.27 35.55
N PRO A 238 -23.47 -10.37 35.89
CA PRO A 238 -23.94 -11.14 37.03
C PRO A 238 -22.83 -11.60 38.01
N SER A 239 -23.20 -11.42 39.29
CA SER A 239 -22.84 -12.08 40.56
C SER A 239 -21.91 -13.30 40.60
N ASP A 240 -20.88 -13.15 41.44
CA ASP A 240 -20.42 -14.00 42.56
C ASP A 240 -20.71 -15.52 42.57
N HIS A 241 -19.64 -16.31 42.60
CA HIS A 241 -19.37 -17.26 43.70
C HIS A 241 -17.86 -17.61 43.73
N GLY A 242 -17.27 -17.52 44.93
CA GLY A 242 -15.83 -17.68 45.14
C GLY A 242 -15.36 -19.13 45.25
N SER A 243 -14.04 -19.31 45.21
CA SER A 243 -13.34 -20.26 46.06
C SER A 243 -11.86 -19.92 46.11
N ALA A 244 -11.32 -19.91 47.32
CA ALA A 244 -9.94 -19.62 47.65
C ALA A 244 -9.00 -20.80 47.36
N GLY A 245 -7.73 -20.48 47.15
CA GLY A 245 -6.61 -21.40 47.42
C GLY A 245 -5.69 -21.67 46.22
N GLY A 246 -4.41 -21.30 46.36
CA GLY A 246 -3.35 -21.88 45.54
C GLY A 246 -2.31 -20.88 45.04
N ALA A 247 -1.38 -20.51 45.92
CA ALA A 247 -0.14 -19.86 45.54
C ALA A 247 0.67 -20.75 44.59
N SER A 248 1.09 -20.22 43.44
CA SER A 248 2.14 -20.78 42.58
C SER A 248 2.70 -19.69 41.69
N SER A 249 3.84 -19.15 42.13
CA SER A 249 4.76 -18.34 41.35
C SER A 249 5.18 -19.06 40.06
N SER A 250 4.74 -18.58 38.91
CA SER A 250 5.28 -18.94 37.60
C SER A 250 5.44 -17.66 36.76
N GLY A 251 6.65 -17.48 36.23
CA GLY A 251 7.08 -16.27 35.55
C GLY A 251 6.24 -15.99 34.30
N LEU A 252 5.55 -14.85 34.32
CA LEU A 252 4.90 -14.23 33.17
C LEU A 252 5.97 -13.73 32.18
N ALA A 253 6.53 -14.65 31.41
CA ALA A 253 7.13 -14.29 30.13
C ALA A 253 5.99 -13.90 29.20
N SER A 254 5.71 -12.61 29.08
CA SER A 254 4.86 -12.03 28.04
C SER A 254 5.52 -12.27 26.68
N SER A 255 5.40 -13.50 26.19
CA SER A 255 5.66 -13.84 24.80
C SER A 255 4.66 -13.05 23.96
N THR A 256 5.07 -11.84 23.58
CA THR A 256 4.47 -11.13 22.45
C THR A 256 4.69 -12.01 21.24
N ALA A 257 3.76 -12.94 21.02
CA ALA A 257 3.70 -13.80 19.85
C ALA A 257 3.63 -12.87 18.64
N ARG A 258 4.79 -12.57 18.06
CA ARG A 258 4.90 -11.74 16.86
C ARG A 258 3.99 -12.36 15.82
N CYS A 259 3.08 -11.55 15.30
CA CYS A 259 2.17 -11.99 14.25
C CYS A 259 3.01 -12.56 13.10
N PRO A 260 2.79 -13.82 12.66
CA PRO A 260 3.58 -14.44 11.60
C PRO A 260 3.39 -13.77 10.22
N SER A 261 2.58 -12.72 10.12
CA SER A 261 2.29 -11.96 8.90
C SER A 261 3.53 -11.42 8.20
N MET A 262 4.61 -11.12 8.94
CA MET A 262 5.86 -10.61 8.37
C MET A 262 6.62 -11.63 7.51
N GLN A 263 6.51 -12.92 7.82
CA GLN A 263 7.27 -13.96 7.12
C GLN A 263 6.70 -14.28 5.73
N LEU A 264 5.52 -13.74 5.41
CA LEU A 264 4.78 -14.03 4.19
C LEU A 264 5.07 -13.04 3.05
N LEU A 265 5.72 -11.91 3.32
CA LEU A 265 5.98 -10.93 2.28
C LEU A 265 7.17 -11.40 1.44
N GLU A 266 6.84 -12.02 0.32
CA GLU A 266 7.82 -12.56 -0.62
C GLU A 266 8.50 -11.41 -1.38
N PRO A 267 9.85 -11.30 -1.36
CA PRO A 267 10.55 -10.16 -1.96
C PRO A 267 10.37 -10.02 -3.49
N ALA A 268 10.15 -11.13 -4.20
CA ALA A 268 9.90 -11.08 -5.63
C ALA A 268 8.53 -10.47 -5.94
N LEU A 269 7.51 -10.65 -5.08
CA LEU A 269 6.21 -9.99 -5.21
C LEU A 269 6.34 -8.47 -5.15
N LEU A 270 7.15 -7.94 -4.21
CA LEU A 270 7.42 -6.50 -4.17
C LEU A 270 8.15 -6.02 -5.42
N THR A 271 9.12 -6.81 -5.89
CA THR A 271 9.88 -6.51 -7.10
C THR A 271 8.96 -6.45 -8.32
N VAL A 272 8.13 -7.47 -8.54
CA VAL A 272 7.22 -7.53 -9.68
C VAL A 272 6.13 -6.46 -9.57
N ALA A 273 5.56 -6.23 -8.38
CA ALA A 273 4.61 -5.13 -8.18
C ALA A 273 5.24 -3.76 -8.44
N SER A 274 6.53 -3.58 -8.14
CA SER A 274 7.25 -2.35 -8.46
C SER A 274 7.46 -2.18 -9.96
N GLU A 275 7.68 -3.25 -10.73
CA GLU A 275 7.84 -3.19 -12.19
C GLU A 275 6.58 -2.73 -12.92
N LEU A 276 5.41 -2.91 -12.30
CA LEU A 276 4.12 -2.39 -12.81
C LEU A 276 4.00 -0.87 -12.67
N LEU A 277 4.82 -0.22 -11.84
CA LEU A 277 4.79 1.22 -11.61
C LEU A 277 5.48 1.96 -12.77
N HIS A 278 4.70 2.23 -13.81
CA HIS A 278 5.12 3.08 -14.92
C HIS A 278 4.01 4.08 -15.26
N PRO A 279 4.30 5.35 -15.61
CA PRO A 279 3.27 6.34 -15.92
C PRO A 279 2.34 5.96 -17.08
N SER A 280 2.77 5.04 -17.95
CA SER A 280 1.95 4.53 -19.07
C SER A 280 1.16 3.25 -18.74
N THR A 281 1.28 2.71 -17.53
CA THR A 281 0.51 1.54 -17.10
C THR A 281 -0.94 1.95 -16.87
N ASP A 282 -1.87 1.04 -17.14
CA ASP A 282 -3.30 1.23 -16.85
C ASP A 282 -3.54 1.69 -15.41
N THR A 283 -4.39 2.70 -15.25
CA THR A 283 -4.69 3.34 -13.96
C THR A 283 -5.21 2.34 -12.92
N HIS A 284 -6.03 1.36 -13.31
CA HIS A 284 -6.54 0.35 -12.38
C HIS A 284 -5.42 -0.58 -11.90
N VAL A 285 -4.52 -0.98 -12.80
CA VAL A 285 -3.34 -1.79 -12.45
C VAL A 285 -2.44 -1.01 -11.48
N LEU A 286 -2.15 0.26 -11.76
CA LEU A 286 -1.37 1.13 -10.87
C LEU A 286 -2.00 1.23 -9.48
N LEU A 287 -3.29 1.52 -9.40
CA LEU A 287 -4.00 1.63 -8.12
C LEU A 287 -4.00 0.31 -7.33
N ARG A 288 -4.10 -0.85 -8.00
CA ARG A 288 -4.00 -2.16 -7.31
C ARG A 288 -2.58 -2.46 -6.84
N ALA A 289 -1.57 -2.14 -7.65
CA ALA A 289 -0.17 -2.34 -7.29
C ALA A 289 0.19 -1.46 -6.08
N LEU A 290 -0.19 -0.18 -6.11
CA LEU A 290 0.02 0.76 -5.00
C LEU A 290 -0.74 0.34 -3.74
N LYS A 291 -1.97 -0.19 -3.85
CA LYS A 291 -2.70 -0.74 -2.70
C LYS A 291 -2.02 -1.96 -2.07
N LEU A 292 -1.41 -2.81 -2.89
CA LEU A 292 -0.60 -3.95 -2.42
C LEU A 292 0.65 -3.43 -1.69
N LEU A 293 1.38 -2.49 -2.30
CA LEU A 293 2.56 -1.87 -1.70
C LEU A 293 2.24 -1.07 -0.44
N LEU A 294 1.07 -0.42 -0.36
CA LEU A 294 0.61 0.26 0.85
C LEU A 294 0.42 -0.74 1.99
N SER A 295 -0.23 -1.88 1.71
CA SER A 295 -0.41 -2.95 2.70
C SER A 295 0.95 -3.52 3.15
N ALA A 296 1.91 -3.66 2.22
CA ALA A 296 3.27 -4.09 2.50
C ALA A 296 4.03 -3.09 3.39
N SER A 297 3.95 -1.80 3.08
CA SER A 297 4.66 -0.74 3.81
C SER A 297 4.19 -0.62 5.26
N ALA A 298 2.90 -0.87 5.53
CA ALA A 298 2.35 -0.85 6.89
C ALA A 298 2.94 -1.96 7.78
N ILE A 299 3.36 -3.09 7.19
CA ILE A 299 4.01 -4.17 7.95
C ILE A 299 5.45 -3.78 8.33
N VAL A 300 6.16 -3.05 7.47
CA VAL A 300 7.55 -2.61 7.72
C VAL A 300 7.64 -1.86 9.05
N SER A 301 6.61 -1.08 9.41
CA SER A 301 6.58 -0.32 10.67
C SER A 301 6.63 -1.16 11.94
N SER A 302 6.26 -2.43 11.88
CA SER A 302 6.31 -3.32 13.05
C SER A 302 7.60 -4.13 13.17
N ALA A 303 8.53 -4.00 12.22
CA ALA A 303 9.72 -4.83 12.08
C ALA A 303 10.97 -4.27 12.78
N ALA A 304 10.80 -3.47 13.85
CA ALA A 304 11.86 -2.69 14.51
C ALA A 304 13.05 -3.51 15.10
N GLY A 305 13.06 -4.84 14.94
CA GLY A 305 14.14 -5.72 15.40
C GLY A 305 15.15 -6.08 14.30
N GLY A 306 16.05 -5.16 13.95
CA GLY A 306 17.45 -5.45 13.60
C GLY A 306 17.82 -6.07 12.23
N SER A 307 16.89 -6.44 11.34
CA SER A 307 17.29 -6.96 10.01
C SER A 307 17.46 -5.83 8.99
N SER A 308 18.69 -5.38 8.77
CA SER A 308 19.06 -4.34 7.79
C SER A 308 18.73 -4.69 6.32
N SER A 309 18.34 -5.93 6.01
CA SER A 309 18.10 -6.41 4.65
C SER A 309 16.79 -5.92 4.01
N GLN A 310 15.79 -5.51 4.81
CA GLN A 310 14.47 -5.14 4.27
C GLN A 310 14.48 -3.89 3.38
N GLY A 311 15.47 -3.00 3.56
CA GLY A 311 15.55 -1.77 2.77
C GLY A 311 15.78 -2.01 1.27
N SER A 312 16.48 -3.09 0.91
CA SER A 312 16.91 -3.30 -0.49
C SER A 312 15.76 -3.47 -1.48
N PHE A 313 14.69 -4.16 -1.09
CA PHE A 313 13.56 -4.48 -1.98
C PHE A 313 12.66 -3.26 -2.29
N TRP A 314 12.68 -2.24 -1.43
CA TRP A 314 11.91 -1.01 -1.64
C TRP A 314 12.58 -0.03 -2.58
N HIS A 315 13.87 -0.22 -2.88
CA HIS A 315 14.61 0.68 -3.76
C HIS A 315 13.94 0.81 -5.13
N ASN A 316 13.61 -0.30 -5.78
CA ASN A 316 12.97 -0.29 -7.09
C ASN A 316 11.57 0.39 -7.03
N ALA A 317 10.77 0.07 -6.01
CA ALA A 317 9.45 0.67 -5.82
C ALA A 317 9.52 2.20 -5.65
N VAL A 318 10.41 2.69 -4.79
CA VAL A 318 10.58 4.12 -4.55
C VAL A 318 11.03 4.87 -5.80
N PHE A 319 12.03 4.35 -6.51
CA PHE A 319 12.51 4.97 -7.76
C PHE A 319 11.44 5.04 -8.83
N ARG A 320 10.51 4.08 -8.87
CA ARG A 320 9.40 4.08 -9.83
C ARG A 320 8.18 4.87 -9.38
N MET A 321 7.98 5.07 -8.07
CA MET A 321 6.93 5.94 -7.55
C MET A 321 7.21 7.42 -7.82
N VAL A 322 8.48 7.86 -7.81
CA VAL A 322 8.83 9.28 -8.03
C VAL A 322 8.35 9.83 -9.38
N PRO A 323 8.54 9.15 -10.52
CA PRO A 323 7.94 9.55 -11.80
C PRO A 323 6.41 9.63 -11.77
N LEU A 324 5.72 8.79 -10.99
CA LEU A 324 4.26 8.87 -10.86
C LEU A 324 3.81 10.17 -10.19
N LEU A 325 4.59 10.71 -9.26
CA LEU A 325 4.29 11.99 -8.60
C LEU A 325 4.33 13.22 -9.54
N THR A 326 4.97 13.07 -10.70
CA THR A 326 5.24 14.19 -11.63
C THR A 326 4.56 14.03 -12.98
N HIS A 327 4.52 12.80 -13.50
CA HIS A 327 4.07 12.51 -14.86
C HIS A 327 2.69 11.85 -14.91
N CYS A 328 2.14 11.40 -13.78
CA CYS A 328 0.80 10.84 -13.75
C CYS A 328 -0.24 11.97 -13.65
N CYS A 329 -1.22 11.98 -14.55
CA CYS A 329 -2.33 12.93 -14.53
C CYS A 329 -3.44 12.54 -13.53
N GLU A 330 -3.52 11.25 -13.18
CA GLU A 330 -4.55 10.71 -12.31
C GLU A 330 -4.21 10.96 -10.85
N VAL A 331 -4.95 11.86 -10.20
CA VAL A 331 -4.63 12.28 -8.83
C VAL A 331 -4.77 11.14 -7.82
N ASP A 332 -5.69 10.21 -8.04
CA ASP A 332 -5.87 9.06 -7.15
C ASP A 332 -4.64 8.13 -7.14
N VAL A 333 -3.90 8.06 -8.25
CA VAL A 333 -2.62 7.34 -8.34
C VAL A 333 -1.54 8.08 -7.54
N VAL A 334 -1.47 9.40 -7.68
CA VAL A 334 -0.53 10.24 -6.93
C VAL A 334 -0.78 10.13 -5.42
N GLU A 335 -2.04 10.19 -4.98
CA GLU A 335 -2.43 10.01 -3.57
C GLU A 335 -2.06 8.61 -3.06
N ALA A 336 -2.36 7.56 -3.83
CA ALA A 336 -2.00 6.20 -3.44
C ALA A 336 -0.47 6.01 -3.35
N ALA A 337 0.30 6.60 -4.25
CA ALA A 337 1.76 6.58 -4.20
C ALA A 337 2.30 7.34 -2.98
N LEU A 338 1.77 8.54 -2.70
CA LEU A 338 2.13 9.31 -1.51
C LEU A 338 1.80 8.56 -0.23
N ALA A 339 0.68 7.85 -0.14
CA ALA A 339 0.34 7.06 1.04
C ALA A 339 1.40 5.98 1.33
N VAL A 340 1.94 5.33 0.30
CA VAL A 340 3.07 4.38 0.45
C VAL A 340 4.31 5.11 0.95
N LEU A 341 4.64 6.26 0.35
CA LEU A 341 5.82 7.06 0.73
C LEU A 341 5.73 7.60 2.16
N VAL A 342 4.53 7.97 2.64
CA VAL A 342 4.29 8.40 4.03
C VAL A 342 4.67 7.28 4.98
N ASN A 343 4.13 6.07 4.80
CA ASN A 343 4.45 4.91 5.65
C ASN A 343 5.96 4.60 5.66
N LEU A 344 6.61 4.66 4.50
CA LEU A 344 8.05 4.43 4.40
C LEU A 344 8.85 5.57 5.04
N SER A 345 8.38 6.82 4.99
CA SER A 345 9.09 7.99 5.53
C SER A 345 9.25 7.98 7.04
N GLU A 346 8.38 7.27 7.76
CA GLU A 346 8.49 7.08 9.20
C GLU A 346 9.78 6.35 9.60
N HIS A 347 10.39 5.58 8.68
CA HIS A 347 11.64 4.86 8.94
C HIS A 347 12.84 5.58 8.35
N ARG A 348 13.77 5.96 9.23
CA ARG A 348 15.02 6.66 8.87
C ARG A 348 15.85 5.92 7.82
N VAL A 349 15.76 4.60 7.75
CA VAL A 349 16.48 3.78 6.75
C VAL A 349 16.09 4.11 5.30
N PHE A 350 14.88 4.64 5.06
CA PHE A 350 14.42 5.02 3.72
C PHE A 350 14.72 6.48 3.37
N HIS A 351 15.20 7.30 4.31
CA HIS A 351 15.44 8.73 4.05
C HIS A 351 16.49 8.94 2.95
N ASN A 352 17.60 8.21 3.03
CA ASN A 352 18.65 8.25 1.99
C ASN A 352 18.16 7.72 0.65
N MET A 353 17.23 6.75 0.66
CA MET A 353 16.63 6.19 -0.56
C MET A 353 15.73 7.22 -1.25
N PHE A 354 14.92 7.98 -0.49
CA PHE A 354 14.13 9.08 -1.05
C PHE A 354 14.98 10.20 -1.63
N TYR A 355 16.10 10.52 -0.98
CA TYR A 355 17.08 11.44 -1.54
C TYR A 355 17.66 10.93 -2.85
N ALA A 356 18.16 9.69 -2.87
CA ALA A 356 18.75 9.07 -4.06
C ALA A 356 17.74 8.96 -5.22
N ALA A 357 16.47 8.70 -4.92
CA ALA A 357 15.39 8.62 -5.91
C ALA A 357 14.93 9.98 -6.44
N GLY A 358 15.46 11.11 -5.91
CA GLY A 358 15.06 12.45 -6.34
C GLY A 358 13.63 12.83 -5.92
N CYS A 359 13.18 12.35 -4.76
CA CYS A 359 11.79 12.56 -4.30
C CYS A 359 11.50 14.02 -3.87
N ILE A 360 12.52 14.78 -3.45
CA ILE A 360 12.34 16.12 -2.86
C ILE A 360 11.70 17.14 -3.82
N PRO A 361 12.17 17.35 -5.07
CA PRO A 361 11.57 18.36 -5.95
C PRO A 361 10.09 18.09 -6.28
N PRO A 362 9.66 16.85 -6.62
CA PRO A 362 8.25 16.52 -6.79
C PRO A 362 7.41 16.81 -5.55
N LEU A 363 7.88 16.43 -4.36
CA LEU A 363 7.14 16.66 -3.12
C LEU A 363 6.98 18.16 -2.82
N LEU A 364 8.02 18.97 -3.06
CA LEU A 364 7.94 20.43 -2.91
C LEU A 364 6.92 21.06 -3.87
N HIS A 365 6.81 20.53 -5.09
CA HIS A 365 5.78 20.96 -6.03
C HIS A 365 4.37 20.60 -5.53
N LEU A 366 4.20 19.38 -5.03
CA LEU A 366 2.92 18.85 -4.52
C LEU A 366 2.43 19.54 -3.23
N LEU A 367 3.29 20.25 -2.49
CA LEU A 367 2.87 21.09 -1.36
C LEU A 367 1.87 22.20 -1.77
N SER A 368 1.88 22.61 -3.04
CA SER A 368 0.97 23.63 -3.59
C SER A 368 -0.23 23.04 -4.35
N HIS A 369 -0.44 21.73 -4.23
CA HIS A 369 -1.50 21.04 -4.94
C HIS A 369 -2.90 21.43 -4.42
N LYS A 370 -3.89 21.53 -5.31
CA LYS A 370 -5.25 21.98 -4.97
C LYS A 370 -6.00 21.02 -4.03
N ARG A 371 -5.75 19.71 -4.14
CA ARG A 371 -6.31 18.69 -3.23
C ARG A 371 -5.51 18.68 -1.93
N SER A 372 -6.19 18.94 -0.81
CA SER A 372 -5.60 19.00 0.53
C SER A 372 -4.85 17.73 0.88
N ASP A 373 -5.42 16.56 0.55
CA ASP A 373 -4.88 15.26 0.96
C ASP A 373 -3.51 14.98 0.31
N VAL A 374 -3.34 15.37 -0.96
CA VAL A 374 -2.06 15.33 -1.69
C VAL A 374 -1.02 16.23 -1.01
N SER A 375 -1.37 17.51 -0.79
CA SER A 375 -0.46 18.49 -0.21
C SER A 375 -0.07 18.14 1.23
N GLN A 376 -1.01 17.61 2.00
CA GLN A 376 -0.79 17.11 3.36
C GLN A 376 0.15 15.91 3.36
N SER A 377 -0.10 14.91 2.51
CA SER A 377 0.76 13.72 2.42
C SER A 377 2.18 14.10 1.99
N ALA A 378 2.33 15.01 1.02
CA ALA A 378 3.62 15.54 0.62
C ALA A 378 4.34 16.26 1.77
N SER A 379 3.61 17.07 2.55
CA SER A 379 4.13 17.74 3.74
C SER A 379 4.59 16.76 4.81
N CYS A 380 3.89 15.64 5.01
CA CYS A 380 4.29 14.61 5.96
C CYS A 380 5.60 13.96 5.57
N VAL A 381 5.76 13.56 4.30
CA VAL A 381 7.00 12.93 3.81
C VAL A 381 8.17 13.90 3.94
N LEU A 382 8.01 15.16 3.54
CA LEU A 382 9.07 16.17 3.66
C LEU A 382 9.42 16.47 5.12
N SER A 383 8.43 16.48 6.02
CA SER A 383 8.66 16.66 7.45
C SER A 383 9.52 15.54 8.01
N ALA A 384 9.20 14.27 7.69
CA ALA A 384 10.04 13.14 8.09
C ALA A 384 11.47 13.24 7.51
N LEU A 385 11.59 13.63 6.23
CA LEU A 385 12.89 13.83 5.57
C LEU A 385 13.73 14.96 6.15
N SER A 386 13.11 15.93 6.83
CA SER A 386 13.82 17.03 7.49
C SER A 386 14.47 16.61 8.82
N GLU A 387 14.20 15.41 9.35
CA GLU A 387 14.79 14.93 10.60
C GLU A 387 16.31 14.75 10.51
N GLY A 388 16.82 14.25 9.38
CA GLY A 388 18.25 13.99 9.24
C GLY A 388 18.69 13.44 7.89
N GLY A 389 19.98 13.13 7.79
CA GLY A 389 20.61 12.59 6.59
C GLY A 389 20.80 13.60 5.45
N LEU A 390 21.16 13.09 4.28
CA LEU A 390 21.42 13.90 3.07
C LEU A 390 20.17 14.65 2.58
N SER A 391 19.00 14.13 2.89
CA SER A 391 17.71 14.76 2.59
C SER A 391 17.58 16.12 3.28
N ARG A 392 18.02 16.22 4.53
CA ARG A 392 17.99 17.48 5.31
C ARG A 392 18.89 18.54 4.68
N ASP A 393 20.09 18.17 4.25
CA ASP A 393 21.01 19.09 3.57
C ASP A 393 20.44 19.59 2.24
N LYS A 394 19.75 18.72 1.51
CA LYS A 394 19.06 19.10 0.27
C LYS A 394 17.90 20.07 0.51
N LEU A 395 17.17 19.91 1.63
CA LEU A 395 16.12 20.83 2.06
C LEU A 395 16.65 22.18 2.56
N CYS A 396 17.91 22.25 3.00
CA CYS A 396 18.57 23.52 3.32
C CYS A 396 18.98 24.35 2.09
N GLN A 397 18.79 23.84 0.86
CA GLN A 397 19.10 24.61 -0.35
C GLN A 397 18.06 25.72 -0.59
N ASP A 398 18.53 26.85 -1.12
CA ASP A 398 17.72 28.05 -1.31
C ASP A 398 16.44 27.79 -2.13
N THR A 399 16.53 26.92 -3.13
CA THR A 399 15.38 26.54 -3.97
C THR A 399 14.27 25.86 -3.16
N ALA A 400 14.61 24.98 -2.22
CA ALA A 400 13.65 24.29 -1.36
C ALA A 400 13.05 25.24 -0.31
N LEU A 401 13.88 26.07 0.31
CA LEU A 401 13.44 27.07 1.29
C LEU A 401 12.47 28.09 0.65
N LEU A 402 12.79 28.61 -0.53
CA LEU A 402 11.91 29.52 -1.26
C LEU A 402 10.60 28.84 -1.69
N ALA A 403 10.63 27.56 -2.07
CA ALA A 403 9.41 26.81 -2.37
C ALA A 403 8.50 26.71 -1.13
N MET A 404 9.07 26.40 0.04
CA MET A 404 8.33 26.36 1.31
C MET A 404 7.75 27.73 1.72
N LEU A 405 8.50 28.82 1.54
CA LEU A 405 8.00 30.18 1.79
C LEU A 405 6.83 30.55 0.85
N ARG A 406 6.91 30.17 -0.43
CA ARG A 406 5.80 30.37 -1.37
C ARG A 406 4.57 29.57 -0.97
N VAL A 407 4.76 28.34 -0.48
CA VAL A 407 3.67 27.51 0.03
C VAL A 407 2.99 28.19 1.22
N LEU A 408 3.75 28.72 2.19
CA LEU A 408 3.20 29.48 3.31
C LEU A 408 2.44 30.75 2.88
N GLN A 409 2.85 31.38 1.80
CA GLN A 409 2.18 32.56 1.26
C GLN A 409 0.87 32.23 0.54
N ALA A 410 0.81 31.09 -0.15
CA ALA A 410 -0.30 30.74 -1.05
C ALA A 410 -1.31 29.73 -0.48
N ASN A 411 -0.93 28.90 0.49
CA ASN A 411 -1.77 27.79 0.96
C ASN A 411 -2.67 28.19 2.12
N HIS A 412 -3.91 27.71 2.05
CA HIS A 412 -4.93 27.90 3.08
C HIS A 412 -5.14 26.64 3.95
N SER A 413 -4.45 25.54 3.65
CA SER A 413 -4.52 24.31 4.44
C SER A 413 -3.67 24.47 5.70
N VAL A 414 -4.33 24.50 6.86
CA VAL A 414 -3.70 24.62 8.18
C VAL A 414 -2.66 23.51 8.40
N VAL A 415 -2.98 22.27 8.00
CA VAL A 415 -2.09 21.11 8.21
C VAL A 415 -0.79 21.25 7.41
N VAL A 416 -0.87 21.72 6.16
CA VAL A 416 0.31 21.97 5.32
C VAL A 416 1.12 23.13 5.87
N THR A 417 0.46 24.22 6.27
CA THR A 417 1.10 25.37 6.90
C THR A 417 1.87 24.95 8.15
N LEU A 418 1.26 24.18 9.04
CA LEU A 418 1.90 23.66 10.25
C LEU A 418 3.11 22.77 9.91
N GLY A 419 2.94 21.84 8.97
CA GLY A 419 4.03 20.97 8.53
C GLY A 419 5.21 21.76 7.97
N VAL A 420 4.95 22.79 7.16
CA VAL A 420 6.00 23.66 6.58
C VAL A 420 6.68 24.53 7.63
N LEU A 421 5.93 25.10 8.57
CA LEU A 421 6.50 25.86 9.69
C LEU A 421 7.44 24.99 10.52
N TYR A 422 7.02 23.76 10.82
CA TYR A 422 7.82 22.81 11.58
C TYR A 422 9.09 22.40 10.83
N MET A 423 8.99 22.12 9.52
CA MET A 423 10.16 21.87 8.66
C MET A 423 11.13 23.03 8.67
N LEU A 424 10.67 24.26 8.43
CA LEU A 424 11.52 25.46 8.42
C LEU A 424 12.17 25.70 9.78
N GLY A 425 11.44 25.51 10.88
CA GLY A 425 11.97 25.59 12.25
C GLY A 425 13.11 24.61 12.47
N ARG A 426 12.92 23.35 12.08
CA ARG A 426 13.94 22.30 12.19
C ARG A 426 15.18 22.60 11.35
N LEU A 427 15.00 23.04 10.11
CA LEU A 427 16.11 23.40 9.21
C LEU A 427 16.87 24.66 9.70
N ALA A 428 16.15 25.64 10.27
CA ALA A 428 16.73 26.84 10.86
C ALA A 428 17.57 26.51 12.11
N ALA A 429 17.08 25.61 12.97
CA ALA A 429 17.82 25.11 14.12
C ALA A 429 19.06 24.30 13.71
N TYR A 430 18.99 23.58 12.59
CA TYR A 430 20.10 22.77 12.08
C TYR A 430 21.25 23.61 11.50
N ARG A 431 20.96 24.65 10.71
CA ARG A 431 21.99 25.43 10.00
C ARG A 431 21.73 26.93 10.05
N ALA A 432 22.63 27.69 10.66
CA ALA A 432 22.53 29.16 10.76
C ALA A 432 22.44 29.90 9.40
N GLN A 433 22.96 29.31 8.32
CA GLN A 433 22.79 29.84 6.96
C GLN A 433 21.30 29.90 6.56
N VAL A 434 20.48 28.94 6.99
CA VAL A 434 19.03 28.92 6.73
C VAL A 434 18.38 30.11 7.40
N VAL A 435 18.70 30.40 8.66
CA VAL A 435 18.21 31.58 9.39
C VAL A 435 18.52 32.87 8.65
N ARG A 436 19.78 33.05 8.19
CA ARG A 436 20.18 34.24 7.43
C ARG A 436 19.42 34.38 6.11
N SER A 437 19.23 33.27 5.40
CA SER A 437 18.56 33.26 4.09
C SER A 437 17.06 33.55 4.24
N LEU A 438 16.39 32.92 5.22
CA LEU A 438 14.98 33.19 5.54
C LEU A 438 14.75 34.67 5.93
N LYS A 439 15.65 35.27 6.72
CA LYS A 439 15.59 36.71 7.02
C LYS A 439 15.69 37.57 5.77
N ALA A 440 16.69 37.28 4.92
CA ALA A 440 16.96 38.05 3.71
C ALA A 440 15.79 38.03 2.72
N TRP A 441 15.02 36.93 2.67
CA TRP A 441 13.85 36.80 1.80
C TRP A 441 12.53 37.29 2.42
N GLY A 442 12.57 37.94 3.58
CA GLY A 442 11.38 38.54 4.19
C GLY A 442 10.45 37.54 4.89
N ALA A 443 10.97 36.40 5.37
CA ALA A 443 10.18 35.42 6.12
C ALA A 443 9.56 36.04 7.38
N VAL A 444 10.23 37.00 8.02
CA VAL A 444 9.72 37.68 9.23
C VAL A 444 8.40 38.40 8.96
N GLN A 445 8.31 39.13 7.85
CA GLN A 445 7.10 39.86 7.46
C GLN A 445 5.97 38.89 7.09
N LEU A 446 6.31 37.80 6.40
CA LEU A 446 5.36 36.74 6.08
C LEU A 446 4.80 36.08 7.36
N LEU A 447 5.65 35.70 8.30
CA LEU A 447 5.24 35.07 9.56
C LEU A 447 4.42 36.01 10.44
N THR A 448 4.77 37.30 10.48
CA THR A 448 4.00 38.32 11.21
C THR A 448 2.60 38.47 10.60
N ARG A 449 2.49 38.45 9.26
CA ARG A 449 1.20 38.50 8.56
C ARG A 449 0.39 37.22 8.78
N LEU A 450 1.02 36.06 8.74
CA LEU A 450 0.38 34.77 9.02
C LEU A 450 -0.13 34.73 10.46
N LEU A 451 0.66 35.18 11.43
CA LEU A 451 0.25 35.26 12.84
C LEU A 451 -0.96 36.18 13.04
N ALA A 452 -1.05 37.27 12.28
CA ALA A 452 -2.19 38.19 12.34
C ALA A 452 -3.47 37.65 11.66
N THR A 453 -3.35 36.67 10.77
CA THR A 453 -4.46 36.18 9.93
C THR A 453 -4.90 34.76 10.26
N THR A 454 -4.02 33.95 10.86
CA THR A 454 -4.33 32.58 11.26
C THR A 454 -5.30 32.58 12.45
N ARG A 455 -6.25 31.66 12.42
CA ARG A 455 -7.15 31.35 13.54
C ARG A 455 -6.73 30.10 14.31
N ASP A 456 -5.78 29.36 13.75
CA ASP A 456 -5.29 28.12 14.32
C ASP A 456 -4.13 28.42 15.27
N GLU A 457 -4.27 28.00 16.53
CA GLU A 457 -3.31 28.27 17.60
C GLU A 457 -2.00 27.52 17.39
N ASP A 458 -2.04 26.31 16.82
CA ASP A 458 -0.83 25.53 16.56
C ASP A 458 0.00 26.17 15.44
N ALA A 459 -0.65 26.65 14.37
CA ALA A 459 0.02 27.41 13.32
C ALA A 459 0.57 28.75 13.85
N ALA A 460 -0.18 29.44 14.72
CA ALA A 460 0.28 30.66 15.37
C ALA A 460 1.53 30.39 16.22
N GLU A 461 1.54 29.30 16.97
CA GLU A 461 2.67 28.87 17.79
C GLU A 461 3.88 28.50 16.93
N GLY A 462 3.68 27.76 15.83
CA GLY A 462 4.73 27.47 14.86
C GLY A 462 5.35 28.74 14.26
N CYS A 463 4.55 29.77 13.99
CA CYS A 463 5.06 31.08 13.56
C CYS A 463 5.92 31.74 14.64
N ARG A 464 5.45 31.76 15.89
CA ARG A 464 6.18 32.34 17.03
C ARG A 464 7.53 31.65 17.25
N GLN A 465 7.56 30.33 17.24
CA GLN A 465 8.77 29.53 17.39
C GLN A 465 9.78 29.81 16.27
N LEU A 466 9.31 29.83 15.01
CA LEU A 466 10.20 30.14 13.89
C LEU A 466 10.72 31.58 13.99
N MET A 467 9.89 32.57 14.36
CA MET A 467 10.35 33.95 14.59
C MET A 467 11.40 34.05 15.69
N GLN A 468 11.26 33.27 16.78
CA GLN A 468 12.26 33.20 17.85
C GLN A 468 13.58 32.61 17.36
N LEU A 469 13.56 31.55 16.53
CA LEU A 469 14.76 31.00 15.88
C LEU A 469 15.40 31.99 14.91
N LEU A 470 14.59 32.86 14.29
CA LEU A 470 15.07 34.00 13.53
C LEU A 470 15.54 35.15 14.44
N GLY A 471 15.55 35.01 15.77
CA GLY A 471 15.99 36.07 16.70
C GLY A 471 15.15 37.35 16.60
N VAL A 472 13.89 37.24 16.21
CA VAL A 472 12.93 38.34 16.25
C VAL A 472 12.19 38.24 17.58
N PRO A 473 12.16 39.30 18.41
CA PRO A 473 11.38 39.29 19.64
C PRO A 473 9.91 39.13 19.28
N VAL A 474 9.30 38.04 19.75
CA VAL A 474 7.88 37.76 19.54
C VAL A 474 7.09 38.61 20.53
N PRO A 475 6.10 39.42 20.08
CA PRO A 475 5.18 40.09 20.98
C PRO A 475 4.51 39.04 21.86
N GLN A 476 4.75 39.07 23.16
CA GLN A 476 4.06 38.17 24.07
C GLN A 476 2.55 38.45 23.95
N PRO A 477 1.71 37.39 23.87
CA PRO A 477 0.27 37.60 23.91
C PRO A 477 -0.04 38.41 25.17
N PRO A 478 -0.94 39.41 25.08
CA PRO A 478 -1.29 40.25 26.23
C PRO A 478 -1.69 39.31 27.36
N GLN A 479 -0.85 39.23 28.40
CA GLN A 479 -1.15 38.39 29.54
C GLN A 479 -2.51 38.87 30.07
N PRO A 480 -3.49 37.96 30.26
CA PRO A 480 -4.77 38.36 30.83
C PRO A 480 -4.45 39.15 32.09
N PRO A 481 -5.02 40.37 32.25
CA PRO A 481 -4.65 41.28 33.34
C PRO A 481 -4.68 40.44 34.60
N ALA A 482 -3.50 40.26 35.21
CA ALA A 482 -3.34 39.44 36.38
C ALA A 482 -4.44 39.88 37.33
N LEU A 483 -5.44 39.02 37.55
CA LEU A 483 -6.52 39.29 38.48
C LEU A 483 -5.81 39.65 39.77
N ALA A 484 -5.76 40.94 40.06
CA ALA A 484 -5.05 41.48 41.20
C ALA A 484 -5.57 40.66 42.37
N ALA A 485 -4.69 39.85 42.95
CA ALA A 485 -5.04 38.93 44.01
C ALA A 485 -5.80 39.76 45.04
N ILE A 486 -7.12 39.58 45.08
CA ILE A 486 -7.95 40.19 46.10
C ILE A 486 -7.41 39.55 47.37
N ALA A 487 -6.67 40.36 48.13
CA ALA A 487 -6.12 39.99 49.41
C ALA A 487 -7.25 39.37 50.23
N ALA A 488 -7.15 38.07 50.50
CA ALA A 488 -8.03 37.41 51.43
C ALA A 488 -7.87 38.12 52.78
N PRO A 489 -8.94 38.63 53.40
CA PRO A 489 -8.83 39.26 54.71
C PRO A 489 -8.48 38.21 55.76
N ASP A 490 -7.51 38.56 56.61
CA ASP A 490 -7.09 37.84 57.80
C ASP A 490 -8.29 37.37 58.64
N ARG A 491 -8.37 36.06 58.91
CA ARG A 491 -9.22 35.51 59.97
C ARG A 491 -8.34 35.03 61.13
N PRO A 492 -8.40 35.67 62.31
CA PRO A 492 -7.91 35.07 63.53
C PRO A 492 -9.05 34.33 64.25
N GLY A 493 -8.75 33.16 64.84
CA GLY A 493 -9.67 32.56 65.82
C GLY A 493 -9.59 31.04 65.95
N LYS A 494 -8.89 30.58 67.00
CA LYS A 494 -9.01 29.26 67.61
C LYS A 494 -10.46 29.01 68.08
N CYS A 495 -10.94 27.77 68.00
CA CYS A 495 -11.53 27.04 69.14
C CYS A 495 -11.90 25.58 68.79
N SER A 496 -11.89 24.78 69.84
CA SER A 496 -11.99 23.32 69.96
C SER A 496 -13.41 22.75 69.94
N SER A 497 -13.47 21.45 69.63
CA SER A 497 -14.33 20.40 70.22
C SER A 497 -15.73 20.08 69.64
N MET A 498 -15.88 18.76 69.43
CA MET A 498 -17.04 17.85 69.55
C MET A 498 -18.23 17.84 68.58
N ASP A 499 -18.47 16.59 68.11
CA ASP A 499 -19.72 15.83 67.90
C ASP A 499 -20.96 16.48 67.26
N GLY A 500 -21.51 15.79 66.27
CA GLY A 500 -22.92 15.98 65.90
C GLY A 500 -23.29 15.50 64.51
N SER A 501 -24.21 14.55 64.46
CA SER A 501 -24.75 13.86 63.30
C SER A 501 -25.68 14.71 62.41
N THR A 502 -26.06 14.12 61.27
CA THR A 502 -27.27 14.28 60.44
C THR A 502 -27.39 15.32 59.30
N ARG A 503 -27.45 14.75 58.08
CA ARG A 503 -28.46 14.91 56.99
C ARG A 503 -28.41 16.07 55.97
N MET A 504 -28.40 15.62 54.70
CA MET A 504 -29.12 16.08 53.49
C MET A 504 -28.97 17.54 53.03
N ALA A 505 -28.36 17.73 51.84
CA ALA A 505 -29.06 18.01 50.57
C ALA A 505 -28.18 18.75 49.54
N ALA A 506 -28.46 18.48 48.26
CA ALA A 506 -28.25 19.31 47.07
C ALA A 506 -26.80 19.56 46.58
N ASN A 507 -26.39 18.74 45.60
CA ASN A 507 -25.32 19.05 44.65
C ASN A 507 -25.91 19.77 43.42
N PRO A 508 -25.45 20.99 43.06
CA PRO A 508 -25.51 21.46 41.68
C PRO A 508 -24.19 21.11 40.98
N ALA A 509 -24.29 20.25 39.96
CA ALA A 509 -23.20 19.90 39.06
C ALA A 509 -22.71 21.14 38.31
N THR A 510 -21.44 21.49 38.50
CA THR A 510 -20.72 22.44 37.63
C THR A 510 -19.81 21.62 36.72
N LEU A 511 -20.12 21.61 35.43
CA LEU A 511 -19.35 20.98 34.37
C LEU A 511 -18.01 21.73 34.20
N HIS A 512 -16.94 21.20 34.79
CA HIS A 512 -15.57 21.54 34.40
C HIS A 512 -15.23 20.74 33.13
N VAL A 513 -15.29 21.41 31.98
CA VAL A 513 -14.62 20.93 30.76
C VAL A 513 -13.11 21.12 30.98
N ALA A 514 -12.41 20.04 31.29
CA ALA A 514 -10.96 20.03 31.36
C ALA A 514 -10.39 20.12 29.94
N PHE A 515 -9.99 21.32 29.51
CA PHE A 515 -9.07 21.49 28.38
C PHE A 515 -7.67 21.06 28.83
N SER A 516 -7.26 19.84 28.45
CA SER A 516 -5.87 19.41 28.54
C SER A 516 -5.01 20.25 27.59
N SER A 517 -4.40 21.30 28.14
CA SER A 517 -3.34 22.05 27.47
C SER A 517 -2.04 21.29 27.67
N ILE A 518 -1.53 20.62 26.62
CA ILE A 518 -0.21 20.00 26.65
C ILE A 518 0.81 21.12 26.42
N ALA A 519 1.47 21.57 27.49
CA ALA A 519 2.59 22.50 27.39
C ALA A 519 3.80 21.77 26.76
N MET A 520 4.17 22.14 25.54
CA MET A 520 5.20 21.45 24.74
C MET A 520 6.62 22.00 24.87
N PHE A 521 6.86 23.04 25.67
CA PHE A 521 8.21 23.60 25.88
C PHE A 521 8.39 24.14 27.30
N GLY A 522 8.72 23.26 28.25
CA GLY A 522 9.12 23.60 29.61
C GLY A 522 10.59 23.25 29.85
N GLY A 523 11.42 24.26 30.15
CA GLY A 523 12.81 24.09 30.55
C GLY A 523 12.98 23.33 31.87
N VAL A 524 14.09 22.63 31.97
CA VAL A 524 14.47 21.59 32.95
C VAL A 524 14.44 22.05 34.42
N ALA A 525 13.81 21.23 35.28
CA ALA A 525 14.31 20.92 36.63
C ALA A 525 13.81 19.52 37.08
N GLY A 526 14.69 18.51 36.98
CA GLY A 526 14.74 17.27 37.77
C GLY A 526 13.51 16.33 37.87
N GLY A 527 13.59 15.13 37.28
CA GLY A 527 12.75 13.98 37.65
C GLY A 527 12.66 12.88 36.58
N SER A 528 12.80 11.62 37.01
CA SER A 528 12.95 10.35 36.26
C SER A 528 12.08 10.09 35.01
N PRO A 529 12.51 9.20 34.09
CA PRO A 529 11.79 8.92 32.84
C PRO A 529 10.58 7.99 33.04
N PRO A 530 9.44 8.22 32.34
CA PRO A 530 8.33 7.28 32.29
C PRO A 530 8.48 6.30 31.11
N GLY A 531 8.03 5.05 31.32
CA GLY A 531 8.09 3.98 30.32
C GLY A 531 7.11 4.13 29.14
N PRO A 532 7.27 3.32 28.07
CA PRO A 532 6.51 3.50 26.83
C PRO A 532 5.09 2.94 26.94
N ILE A 533 4.10 3.76 26.58
CA ILE A 533 2.69 3.37 26.46
C ILE A 533 2.44 2.97 25.00
N THR A 534 2.10 1.71 24.76
CA THR A 534 1.71 1.18 23.45
C THR A 534 0.18 1.14 23.33
N GLY A 535 -0.37 1.92 22.40
CA GLY A 535 -1.79 1.90 22.07
C GLY A 535 -2.01 2.16 20.58
N SER A 536 -2.50 1.15 19.87
CA SER A 536 -2.84 1.19 18.44
C SER A 536 -4.27 1.70 18.23
N ALA A 537 -4.43 2.87 17.61
CA ALA A 537 -5.72 3.33 17.08
C ALA A 537 -5.50 4.08 15.76
N GLY A 538 -6.30 3.74 14.73
CA GLY A 538 -6.11 4.19 13.35
C GLY A 538 -6.70 5.58 13.03
N GLY A 539 -6.16 6.17 11.96
CA GLY A 539 -6.81 7.19 11.12
C GLY A 539 -6.72 8.64 11.58
N VAL A 540 -5.85 9.43 10.92
CA VAL A 540 -5.71 10.91 10.95
C VAL A 540 -5.25 11.53 12.28
N GLY A 541 -5.79 11.10 13.43
CA GLY A 541 -5.40 11.61 14.75
C GLY A 541 -3.98 11.22 15.19
N ALA A 542 -3.40 10.16 14.61
CA ALA A 542 -2.01 9.78 14.83
C ALA A 542 -1.02 10.74 14.14
N LEU A 543 -1.41 11.37 13.03
CA LEU A 543 -0.55 12.23 12.22
C LEU A 543 -0.13 13.50 12.97
N CYS A 544 -1.06 14.14 13.69
CA CYS A 544 -0.74 15.27 14.57
C CYS A 544 0.08 14.83 15.80
N ARG A 545 -0.11 13.59 16.30
CA ARG A 545 0.69 13.08 17.42
C ARG A 545 2.13 12.74 17.02
N THR A 546 2.40 12.27 15.79
CA THR A 546 3.77 12.02 15.33
C THR A 546 4.54 13.33 15.08
N ILE A 547 3.87 14.36 14.56
CA ILE A 547 4.46 15.71 14.40
C ILE A 547 4.77 16.32 15.78
N SER A 548 3.89 16.11 16.78
CA SER A 548 4.12 16.56 18.15
C SER A 548 5.17 15.73 18.92
N ALA A 549 5.17 14.40 18.84
CA ALA A 549 6.08 13.55 19.61
C ALA A 549 7.55 13.61 19.13
N ALA A 550 7.83 14.06 17.91
CA ALA A 550 9.20 14.23 17.42
C ALA A 550 9.95 15.41 18.07
N ALA A 551 9.27 16.29 18.81
CA ALA A 551 9.89 17.42 19.53
C ALA A 551 10.50 17.03 20.89
N THR A 552 10.18 15.86 21.45
CA THR A 552 10.63 15.45 22.80
C THR A 552 11.93 14.64 22.84
N VAL A 553 12.65 14.45 21.73
CA VAL A 553 13.93 13.67 21.70
C VAL A 553 15.04 14.38 20.91
N THR A 554 15.30 15.64 21.22
CA THR A 554 16.57 16.31 20.86
C THR A 554 17.12 17.04 22.07
N GLY A 555 17.74 16.28 22.96
CA GLY A 555 18.32 16.81 24.20
C GLY A 555 19.32 15.85 24.83
N ALA A 556 20.29 15.36 24.05
CA ALA A 556 21.62 14.89 24.46
C ALA A 556 22.28 14.15 23.29
N VAL A 557 23.01 14.85 22.42
CA VAL A 557 24.01 14.23 21.57
C VAL A 557 25.35 14.51 22.22
N ALA A 558 25.89 13.50 22.91
CA ALA A 558 27.30 13.48 23.26
C ALA A 558 28.11 13.48 21.96
N ALA A 559 29.12 14.34 21.90
CA ALA A 559 30.06 14.40 20.80
C ALA A 559 30.79 13.06 20.66
N GLU A 560 30.63 12.38 19.53
CA GLU A 560 31.57 11.34 19.11
C GLU A 560 32.72 12.01 18.35
N ASP A 561 33.93 11.83 18.90
CA ASP A 561 35.19 12.30 18.36
C ASP A 561 35.48 11.67 16.98
N TYR A 562 35.39 12.48 15.92
CA TYR A 562 36.12 12.22 14.68
C TYR A 562 37.43 13.00 14.72
N ALA A 563 38.53 12.28 14.97
CA ALA A 563 39.88 12.83 14.92
C ALA A 563 40.25 13.31 13.49
N PRO A 564 40.94 14.45 13.34
CA PRO A 564 41.32 14.97 12.03
C PRO A 564 42.63 14.34 11.55
N LEU A 565 42.61 13.75 10.35
CA LEU A 565 43.84 13.45 9.60
C LEU A 565 44.36 14.75 8.99
N GLY A 566 45.58 15.13 9.40
CA GLY A 566 46.30 16.30 8.92
C GLY A 566 46.82 16.17 7.47
N PRO A 567 47.39 17.27 6.93
CA PRO A 567 47.60 17.45 5.50
C PRO A 567 49.01 17.06 5.08
N THR A 568 49.14 16.26 4.01
CA THR A 568 50.41 16.13 3.28
C THR A 568 50.20 16.00 1.77
N ALA A 569 51.01 16.81 1.07
CA ALA A 569 51.49 16.69 -0.30
C ALA A 569 50.51 16.94 -1.46
N MET A 570 50.58 18.18 -1.98
CA MET A 570 50.36 18.49 -3.40
C MET A 570 51.28 17.62 -4.27
N GLY A 571 50.70 17.00 -5.30
CA GLY A 571 51.41 16.41 -6.44
C GLY A 571 50.58 16.62 -7.69
N ALA A 572 51.09 17.46 -8.60
CA ALA A 572 50.47 17.87 -9.85
C ALA A 572 50.28 16.71 -10.83
N ILE A 573 49.10 16.61 -11.48
CA ILE A 573 48.96 16.05 -12.83
C ILE A 573 47.86 16.83 -13.57
N ALA A 574 48.29 17.57 -14.58
CA ALA A 574 47.45 18.08 -15.66
C ALA A 574 47.71 17.26 -16.92
N ALA A 575 46.69 17.19 -17.77
CA ALA A 575 46.68 16.87 -19.20
C ALA A 575 46.27 15.44 -19.66
N ALA A 576 45.23 15.47 -20.50
CA ALA A 576 45.03 14.70 -21.74
C ALA A 576 44.54 13.24 -21.69
N ALA A 577 43.29 13.04 -22.16
CA ALA A 577 42.87 11.94 -23.06
C ALA A 577 41.43 12.25 -23.53
N SER A 578 41.20 12.86 -24.70
CA SER A 578 41.16 12.27 -26.06
C SER A 578 40.27 11.03 -26.19
N MET A 579 39.12 11.23 -26.84
CA MET A 579 38.24 10.16 -27.34
C MET A 579 38.89 9.34 -28.45
N PRO A 580 38.56 8.04 -28.61
CA PRO A 580 38.80 7.33 -29.85
C PRO A 580 37.54 7.29 -30.72
N LYS A 581 37.72 7.65 -32.01
CA LYS A 581 36.82 7.34 -33.13
C LYS A 581 37.17 5.96 -33.72
N PRO A 582 36.26 5.34 -34.51
CA PRO A 582 36.30 3.92 -34.88
C PRO A 582 37.15 3.67 -36.12
N LEU A 583 37.70 2.45 -36.23
CA LEU A 583 38.37 1.93 -37.43
C LEU A 583 37.42 0.99 -38.18
N GLU A 584 37.33 1.22 -39.48
CA GLU A 584 36.65 0.40 -40.48
C GLU A 584 37.57 -0.73 -41.00
N ALA A 585 36.92 -1.85 -41.32
CA ALA A 585 37.14 -2.82 -42.41
C ALA A 585 38.55 -3.29 -42.80
N GLU A 586 38.73 -4.62 -42.83
CA GLU A 586 39.25 -5.28 -44.04
C GLU A 586 38.79 -6.74 -44.18
N VAL A 587 38.64 -7.14 -45.43
CA VAL A 587 38.08 -8.37 -46.00
C VAL A 587 39.24 -9.25 -46.47
N ALA A 588 39.23 -10.55 -46.15
CA ALA A 588 39.83 -11.62 -47.01
C ALA A 588 39.48 -13.03 -46.48
N GLY A 589 38.82 -13.86 -47.30
CA GLY A 589 39.01 -15.32 -47.31
C GLY A 589 39.98 -15.71 -48.44
N PRO A 590 40.04 -16.97 -48.95
CA PRO A 590 39.34 -18.20 -48.55
C PRO A 590 40.27 -19.47 -48.56
N GLU A 591 39.66 -20.67 -48.62
CA GLU A 591 40.20 -22.04 -48.88
C GLU A 591 40.52 -22.90 -47.62
N GLY A 592 40.07 -24.16 -47.46
CA GLY A 592 39.49 -25.10 -48.42
C GLY A 592 38.75 -26.31 -47.81
N CYS A 593 38.26 -27.14 -48.74
CA CYS A 593 37.43 -28.36 -48.67
C CYS A 593 38.02 -29.48 -47.78
N ALA A 594 37.29 -30.48 -47.25
CA ALA A 594 36.49 -31.52 -47.92
C ALA A 594 35.75 -32.44 -46.87
N PRO A 595 34.88 -33.39 -47.28
CA PRO A 595 33.65 -33.77 -46.56
C PRO A 595 33.65 -35.17 -45.92
N CYS A 596 32.64 -35.46 -45.07
CA CYS A 596 32.14 -36.82 -44.82
C CYS A 596 30.61 -36.81 -44.64
N ASN A 597 29.94 -37.63 -45.45
CA ASN A 597 28.50 -37.87 -45.55
C ASN A 597 27.93 -38.59 -44.33
N GLY A 598 26.62 -38.42 -44.12
CA GLY A 598 25.82 -39.26 -43.23
C GLY A 598 24.35 -38.84 -43.20
N ASP A 599 23.55 -39.43 -44.09
CA ASP A 599 22.08 -39.42 -44.15
C ASP A 599 21.46 -39.77 -42.77
N SER A 600 20.31 -39.26 -42.29
CA SER A 600 18.95 -39.24 -42.84
C SER A 600 17.99 -38.62 -41.76
N PRO A 601 16.65 -38.56 -41.88
CA PRO A 601 15.95 -37.28 -41.89
C PRO A 601 14.81 -37.09 -40.85
N TYR A 602 14.21 -35.90 -40.90
CA TYR A 602 12.90 -35.48 -40.36
C TYR A 602 12.79 -35.15 -38.85
N GLN A 603 12.88 -33.85 -38.55
CA GLN A 603 11.79 -33.13 -37.85
C GLN A 603 11.77 -31.65 -38.26
N ARG A 604 10.66 -31.24 -38.89
CA ARG A 604 10.35 -29.86 -39.29
C ARG A 604 9.92 -29.06 -38.05
N SER A 605 10.68 -28.01 -37.74
CA SER A 605 10.22 -26.90 -36.90
C SER A 605 10.20 -25.64 -37.75
N SER A 606 8.99 -25.15 -38.07
CA SER A 606 8.81 -23.87 -38.75
C SER A 606 8.97 -22.72 -37.75
N LEU A 607 10.12 -22.06 -37.80
CA LEU A 607 10.31 -20.69 -37.34
C LEU A 607 10.16 -19.79 -38.57
N ARG A 608 9.04 -19.05 -38.69
CA ARG A 608 8.95 -17.93 -39.63
C ARG A 608 9.15 -16.62 -38.88
N TYR A 609 10.31 -16.04 -39.18
CA TYR A 609 10.61 -14.61 -39.13
C TYR A 609 9.56 -13.80 -39.91
N PHE A 610 9.08 -12.71 -39.32
CA PHE A 610 8.74 -11.46 -39.99
C PHE A 610 9.50 -10.40 -39.17
N GLY A 611 10.35 -9.54 -39.73
CA GLY A 611 10.26 -8.84 -40.99
C GLY A 611 10.29 -7.36 -40.65
N VAL A 612 11.49 -6.84 -40.41
CA VAL A 612 11.75 -5.41 -40.12
C VAL A 612 11.52 -4.63 -41.42
N ALA A 613 10.55 -3.72 -41.42
CA ALA A 613 10.37 -2.74 -42.48
C ALA A 613 10.83 -1.37 -41.98
N ALA A 614 11.98 -0.94 -42.50
CA ALA A 614 12.43 0.44 -42.51
C ALA A 614 11.88 1.13 -43.77
N GLY A 615 11.51 2.41 -43.64
CA GLY A 615 11.42 3.31 -44.79
C GLY A 615 10.18 4.20 -44.83
N ALA A 616 10.31 5.44 -44.35
CA ALA A 616 9.72 6.60 -45.00
C ALA A 616 10.57 7.84 -44.67
N ALA A 617 11.17 8.39 -45.72
CA ALA A 617 12.14 9.46 -45.70
C ALA A 617 11.49 10.84 -45.57
N CYS A 618 12.27 11.78 -45.05
CA CYS A 618 12.06 13.22 -45.09
C CYS A 618 11.95 13.77 -46.52
N GLY A 619 11.18 14.86 -46.67
CA GLY A 619 11.29 15.82 -47.76
C GLY A 619 11.29 17.26 -47.22
N PRO A 620 11.97 18.24 -47.89
CA PRO A 620 12.46 19.48 -47.28
C PRO A 620 11.74 20.76 -47.77
N VAL A 621 12.36 21.93 -47.51
CA VAL A 621 12.02 23.35 -47.84
C VAL A 621 11.32 24.06 -46.68
N GLY A 622 11.77 25.18 -46.10
CA GLY A 622 12.81 26.18 -46.35
C GLY A 622 12.55 27.39 -45.40
N PRO A 623 13.47 28.34 -45.22
CA PRO A 623 13.50 29.24 -44.06
C PRO A 623 12.86 30.61 -44.30
N ILE A 624 12.29 31.24 -43.27
CA ILE A 624 12.09 32.70 -43.20
C ILE A 624 12.52 33.20 -41.82
N ALA A 625 13.53 34.08 -41.84
CA ALA A 625 13.99 34.87 -40.73
C ALA A 625 13.07 36.09 -40.52
N ALA A 626 12.84 36.47 -39.26
CA ALA A 626 12.66 37.87 -38.88
C ALA A 626 13.02 38.05 -37.41
N ALA A 627 14.06 38.85 -37.20
CA ALA A 627 14.57 39.30 -35.91
C ALA A 627 13.58 40.25 -35.21
N VAL A 628 13.53 40.21 -33.89
CA VAL A 628 12.99 41.29 -33.04
C VAL A 628 14.02 41.57 -31.93
N PRO A 629 14.44 42.83 -31.72
CA PRO A 629 15.59 43.18 -30.88
C PRO A 629 15.22 43.42 -29.40
N PRO A 630 16.22 43.48 -28.49
CA PRO A 630 16.02 43.83 -27.09
C PRO A 630 16.28 45.33 -26.84
N ALA A 631 15.35 45.99 -26.14
CA ALA A 631 15.49 47.29 -25.46
C ALA A 631 14.24 47.45 -24.56
N ALA A 632 14.22 48.03 -23.37
CA ALA A 632 15.21 48.66 -22.52
C ALA A 632 14.62 48.74 -21.09
N ALA A 633 15.50 48.69 -20.10
CA ALA A 633 15.50 49.48 -18.88
C ALA A 633 14.34 50.49 -18.68
N TYR A 634 13.54 50.28 -17.63
CA TYR A 634 13.24 51.26 -16.57
C TYR A 634 12.72 50.52 -15.34
#